data_AF-A0A1Q8QE44-F1
#
_entry.id   AF-A0A1Q8QE44-F1
#
_cell.length_a   1.000
_cell.length_b   1.000
_cell.length_c   1.000
_cell.angle_alpha   90.00
_cell.angle_beta   90.00
_cell.angle_gamma   90.00
#
_symmetry.space_group_name_H-M   'P 1'
#
loop_
_entity.id
_entity.type
_entity.pdbx_description
1 polymer ?
#
loop_
_entity_poly.entity_id
_entity_poly.type
_entity_poly.pdbx_seq_one_letter_code
_entity_poly.pdbx_strand_id
1 'polypeptide(L)' 'MGGDVTSSREVKGLLTPFPEERMVAYEVSQLVNSPRNDGPECVVPVNSLF' A
#
# COMPACT_ATOMS: atom_id res chain seq x y z
N MET A 1 14.44 29.69 -10.09
CA MET A 1 13.37 28.76 -10.52
C MET A 1 12.39 28.64 -9.38
N GLY A 2 11.21 29.25 -9.50
CA GLY A 2 10.15 29.09 -8.49
C GLY A 2 9.49 27.73 -8.69
N GLY A 3 9.39 26.92 -7.64
CA GLY A 3 8.68 25.65 -7.70
C GLY A 3 7.20 25.90 -7.96
N ASP A 4 6.63 25.13 -8.87
CA ASP A 4 5.19 25.15 -9.14
C ASP A 4 4.45 24.63 -7.91
N VAL A 5 3.79 25.53 -7.17
CA VAL A 5 3.00 25.17 -5.98
C VAL A 5 1.60 24.82 -6.45
N THR A 6 1.31 23.51 -6.54
CA THR A 6 -0.03 23.01 -6.85
C THR A 6 -1.01 23.39 -5.73
N SER A 7 -2.16 23.97 -6.08
CA SER A 7 -3.14 24.43 -5.09
C SER A 7 -3.81 23.25 -4.37
N SER A 8 -4.25 23.47 -3.13
CA SER A 8 -4.98 22.46 -2.34
C SER A 8 -6.21 21.91 -3.09
N ARG A 9 -6.87 22.74 -3.90
CA ARG A 9 -8.04 22.32 -4.69
C ARG A 9 -7.68 21.33 -5.78
N GLU A 10 -6.57 21.55 -6.48
CA GLU A 10 -6.10 20.66 -7.56
C GLU A 10 -5.67 19.30 -7.00
N VAL A 11 -4.91 19.29 -5.89
CA VAL A 11 -4.47 18.03 -5.25
C VAL A 11 -5.65 17.22 -4.71
N LYS A 12 -6.69 17.87 -4.18
CA LYS A 12 -7.90 17.18 -3.70
C LYS A 12 -8.60 16.38 -4.80
N GLY A 13 -8.52 16.83 -6.06
CA GLY A 13 -9.09 16.11 -7.20
C GLY A 13 -8.40 14.77 -7.50
N LEU A 14 -7.18 14.57 -7.00
CA LEU A 14 -6.41 13.33 -7.19
C LEU A 14 -6.81 12.21 -6.20
N LEU A 15 -7.55 12.55 -5.14
CA LEU A 15 -7.96 11.62 -4.07
C LEU A 15 -9.17 10.77 -4.50
N THR A 16 -9.02 10.06 -5.61
CA THR A 16 -9.98 9.09 -6.14
C THR A 16 -9.45 7.68 -5.90
N PRO A 17 -10.32 6.66 -5.75
CA PRO A 17 -9.87 5.27 -5.69
C PRO A 17 -8.99 4.90 -6.89
N PHE A 18 -7.97 4.10 -6.64
CA PHE A 18 -7.17 3.51 -7.70
C PHE A 18 -7.96 2.36 -8.38
N PRO A 19 -7.86 2.18 -9.70
CA PRO A 19 -8.57 1.10 -10.41
C PRO A 19 -8.23 -0.29 -9.86
N GLU A 20 -9.25 -1.05 -9.46
CA GLU A 20 -9.10 -2.36 -8.81
C GLU A 20 -8.46 -3.41 -9.72
N GLU A 21 -8.69 -3.31 -11.03
CA GLU A 21 -8.15 -4.23 -12.05
C GLU A 21 -6.63 -4.08 -12.19
N ARG A 22 -6.07 -3.00 -11.64
CA ARG A 22 -4.62 -2.75 -11.54
C ARG A 22 -4.07 -3.09 -10.15
N MET A 23 -4.88 -3.63 -9.26
CA MET A 23 -4.47 -4.06 -7.91
C MET A 23 -4.35 -5.58 -7.85
N VAL A 24 -3.49 -6.06 -6.95
CA VAL A 24 -3.36 -7.48 -6.62
C VAL A 24 -3.34 -7.62 -5.10
N ALA A 25 -4.02 -8.62 -4.58
CA ALA A 25 -4.03 -8.97 -3.16
C ALA A 25 -3.83 -10.48 -2.99
N TYR A 26 -3.19 -10.87 -1.89
CA TYR A 26 -2.96 -12.25 -1.53
C TYR A 26 -2.94 -12.39 0.00
N GLU A 27 -3.22 -13.59 0.49
CA GLU A 27 -3.21 -13.90 1.93
C GLU A 27 -1.78 -13.98 2.46
N VAL A 28 -1.55 -13.36 3.63
CA VAL A 28 -0.28 -13.35 4.36
C VAL A 28 -0.46 -13.94 5.75
N SER A 29 0.64 -14.22 6.43
CA SER A 29 0.62 -14.72 7.80
C SER A 29 0.02 -13.70 8.79
N GLN A 30 -0.72 -14.19 9.80
CA GLN A 30 -1.22 -13.37 10.90
C GLN A 30 -0.11 -12.76 11.79
N LEU A 31 1.16 -13.12 11.56
CA LEU A 31 2.31 -12.46 12.20
C LEU A 31 2.25 -10.93 12.07
N VAL A 32 1.75 -10.40 10.94
CA VAL A 32 1.62 -8.97 10.68
C VAL A 32 0.71 -8.23 11.67
N ASN A 33 -0.16 -8.94 12.39
CA ASN A 33 -1.06 -8.33 13.38
C ASN A 33 -0.32 -7.76 14.61
N SER A 34 0.94 -8.14 14.82
CA SER A 34 1.79 -7.59 15.87
C SER A 34 2.81 -6.65 15.26
N PRO A 35 2.83 -5.35 15.62
CA PRO A 35 3.82 -4.39 15.10
C PRO A 35 5.25 -4.66 15.59
N ARG A 36 5.44 -5.65 16.49
CA ARG A 36 6.78 -6.13 16.86
C ARG A 36 7.43 -6.99 15.77
N ASN A 37 6.63 -7.51 14.84
CA ASN A 37 7.10 -8.26 13.69
C ASN A 37 7.23 -7.28 12.52
N ASP A 38 8.46 -6.99 12.11
CA ASP A 38 8.79 -6.04 11.03
C ASP A 38 9.77 -6.66 10.02
N GLY A 39 9.68 -7.98 9.87
CA GLY A 39 10.45 -8.75 8.91
C GLY A 39 9.67 -9.02 7.61
N PRO A 40 10.37 -9.52 6.57
CA PRO A 40 9.77 -9.82 5.27
C PRO A 40 8.59 -10.81 5.36
N GLU A 41 8.57 -11.69 6.36
CA GLU A 41 7.50 -12.65 6.62
C GLU A 41 6.10 -12.03 6.79
N CYS A 42 6.01 -10.73 7.10
CA CYS A 42 4.74 -10.02 7.22
C CYS A 42 4.03 -9.80 5.87
N VAL A 43 4.75 -9.86 4.75
CA VAL A 43 4.22 -9.62 3.40
C VAL A 43 4.44 -10.79 2.45
N VAL A 44 5.05 -11.89 2.90
CA VAL A 44 5.20 -13.10 2.08
C VAL A 44 3.85 -13.83 1.97
N PRO A 45 3.44 -14.30 0.78
CA PRO A 45 2.23 -15.10 0.64
C PRO A 45 2.25 -16.35 1.52
N VAL A 46 1.16 -16.64 2.22
CA VAL A 46 1.10 -17.78 3.16
C VAL A 46 1.36 -19.13 2.49
N ASN A 47 0.99 -19.28 1.21
CA ASN A 47 1.22 -20.48 0.40
C ASN A 47 2.67 -20.64 -0.10
N SER A 48 3.54 -19.65 0.12
CA SER A 48 4.98 -19.72 -0.23
C SER A 48 5.86 -20.13 0.96
N LEU A 49 5.25 -20.35 2.13
CA LEU A 49 5.95 -20.71 3.38
C LEU A 49 6.08 -22.23 3.58
N PHE A 50 5.57 -23.06 2.65
CA PHE A 50 5.61 -24.54 2.70
C PHE A 50 5.84 -25.16 1.32
#